data_AF-A0A9E2FK73-F1
#
_entry.id   AF-A0A9E2FK73-F1
#
_cell.length_a   1.000
_cell.length_b   1.000
_cell.length_c   1.000
_cell.angle_alpha   90.00
_cell.angle_beta   90.00
_cell.angle_gamma   90.00
#
_symmetry.space_group_name_H-M   'P 1'
#
loop_
_entity.id
_entity.type
_entity.pdbx_description
1 polymer ?
#
loop_
_entity_poly.entity_id
_entity_poly.type
_entity_poly.pdbx_seq_one_letter_code
_entity_poly.pdbx_strand_id
1 'polypeptide(L)'
;MGRSAADKTCRIVIDGPELVELKRHAHKIPECPGLDRRIQRYGGNKALELSRDELDWLVAVLDAVLHDPKGYPCVEHRPRSLEYVPLTDERCVACQRLYDRLEQESDRLS
;
A
#
# COMPACT_ATOMS: atom_id res chain seq x y z
N MET A 1 -25.67 13.11 -17.47
CA MET A 1 -25.56 11.70 -17.88
C MET A 1 -24.24 11.55 -18.63
N GLY A 2 -23.20 11.00 -18.00
CA GLY A 2 -21.95 10.64 -18.66
C GLY A 2 -21.74 9.15 -18.44
N ARG A 3 -21.78 8.34 -19.50
CA ARG A 3 -21.52 6.90 -19.45
C ARG A 3 -20.11 6.62 -19.95
N SER A 4 -19.48 5.63 -19.30
CA SER A 4 -18.23 4.95 -19.63
C SER A 4 -16.94 5.52 -19.03
N ALA A 5 -16.91 5.74 -17.71
CA ALA A 5 -15.72 5.39 -16.96
C ALA A 5 -15.72 3.86 -16.88
N ALA A 6 -14.89 3.18 -17.66
CA ALA A 6 -14.65 1.76 -17.40
C ALA A 6 -14.25 1.66 -15.91
N ASP A 7 -14.96 0.83 -15.15
CA ASP A 7 -14.54 0.35 -13.84
C ASP A 7 -13.15 -0.27 -13.98
N LYS A 8 -12.13 0.59 -13.96
CA LYS A 8 -10.72 0.24 -14.10
C LYS A 8 -10.34 -0.42 -12.78
N THR A 9 -10.52 -1.73 -12.74
CA THR A 9 -10.15 -2.58 -11.60
C THR A 9 -8.71 -3.04 -11.79
N CYS A 10 -7.89 -2.84 -10.75
CA CYS A 10 -6.55 -3.39 -10.67
C CYS A 10 -6.63 -4.85 -10.22
N ARG A 11 -5.84 -5.74 -10.84
CA ARG A 11 -5.69 -7.12 -10.39
C ARG A 11 -4.24 -7.35 -10.01
N ILE A 12 -3.95 -7.30 -8.71
CA ILE A 12 -2.58 -7.46 -8.20
C ILE A 12 -2.47 -8.69 -7.30
N VAL A 13 -1.42 -9.48 -7.51
CA VAL A 13 -1.05 -10.57 -6.58
C VAL A 13 -0.04 -10.01 -5.59
N ILE A 14 -0.39 -10.04 -4.31
CA ILE A 14 0.46 -9.58 -3.20
C ILE A 14 0.68 -10.80 -2.30
N ASP A 15 1.93 -11.25 -2.19
CA ASP A 15 2.29 -12.45 -1.42
C ASP A 15 3.51 -12.19 -0.53
N GLY A 16 3.93 -13.24 0.17
CA GLY A 16 5.16 -13.23 0.94
C GLY A 16 5.27 -12.06 1.94
N PRO A 17 6.44 -11.41 2.04
CA PRO A 17 6.67 -10.28 2.95
C PRO A 17 5.76 -9.07 2.71
N GLU A 18 5.39 -8.79 1.46
CA GLU A 18 4.52 -7.66 1.12
C GLU A 18 3.11 -7.85 1.70
N LEU A 19 2.59 -9.08 1.62
CA LEU A 19 1.29 -9.41 2.20
C LEU A 19 1.28 -9.28 3.72
N VAL A 20 2.39 -9.64 4.38
CA VAL A 20 2.52 -9.51 5.83
C VAL A 20 2.41 -8.05 6.24
N GLU A 21 3.12 -7.14 5.55
CA GLU A 21 3.05 -5.71 5.86
C GLU A 21 1.69 -5.10 5.47
N LEU A 22 1.09 -5.49 4.34
CA LEU A 22 -0.25 -5.06 3.96
C LEU A 22 -1.28 -5.40 5.04
N LYS A 23 -1.26 -6.63 5.58
CA LYS A 23 -2.16 -7.05 6.66
C LYS A 23 -1.87 -6.34 7.97
N ARG A 24 -0.59 -6.07 8.25
CA ARG A 24 -0.16 -5.34 9.45
C ARG A 24 -0.77 -3.95 9.49
N HIS A 25 -0.85 -3.26 8.34
CA HIS A 25 -1.40 -1.91 8.25
C HIS A 25 -2.84 -1.84 7.77
N ALA A 26 -3.49 -2.97 7.53
CA ALA A 26 -4.90 -3.02 7.10
C ALA A 26 -5.86 -2.28 8.05
N HIS A 27 -5.54 -2.20 9.34
CA HIS A 27 -6.30 -1.44 10.34
C HIS A 27 -6.17 0.08 10.21
N LYS A 28 -5.14 0.56 9.51
CA LYS A 28 -4.88 1.98 9.23
C LYS A 28 -5.53 2.43 7.92
N ILE A 29 -6.10 1.52 7.14
CA ILE A 29 -6.85 1.87 5.94
C ILE A 29 -8.14 2.56 6.41
N PRO A 30 -8.27 3.89 6.24
CA PRO A 30 -9.46 4.61 6.66
C PRO A 30 -10.67 4.07 5.92
N GLU A 31 -11.84 4.18 6.55
CA GLU A 31 -13.12 3.50 6.27
C GLU A 31 -13.51 3.34 4.79
N CYS A 32 -12.79 2.50 4.05
CA CYS A 32 -13.18 1.94 2.79
C CYS A 32 -13.91 0.64 3.15
N PRO A 33 -15.25 0.66 3.24
CA PRO A 33 -16.01 -0.37 3.94
C PRO A 33 -15.76 -1.76 3.34
N GLY A 34 -15.09 -2.62 4.10
CA GLY A 34 -14.82 -4.00 3.74
C GLY A 34 -13.48 -4.27 3.09
N LEU A 35 -12.70 -3.24 2.68
CA LEU A 35 -11.36 -3.44 2.12
C LEU A 35 -10.40 -4.01 3.18
N ASP A 36 -10.48 -3.50 4.41
CA ASP A 36 -9.76 -4.03 5.58
C ASP A 36 -10.00 -5.53 5.76
N ARG A 37 -11.27 -5.95 5.73
CA ARG A 37 -11.67 -7.36 5.90
C ARG A 37 -11.23 -8.22 4.73
N ARG A 38 -11.30 -7.68 3.50
CA ARG A 38 -10.83 -8.36 2.29
C ARG A 38 -9.33 -8.62 2.36
N ILE A 39 -8.55 -7.61 2.74
CA ILE A 39 -7.09 -7.72 2.93
C ILE A 39 -6.76 -8.71 4.05
N GLN A 40 -7.46 -8.65 5.19
CA GLN A 40 -7.21 -9.60 6.29
C GLN A 40 -7.46 -11.06 5.88
N ARG A 41 -8.53 -11.30 5.11
CA ARG A 41 -8.89 -12.63 4.58
C ARG A 41 -8.06 -13.04 3.36
N TYR A 42 -7.34 -12.12 2.75
CA TYR A 42 -6.58 -12.37 1.53
C TYR A 42 -5.36 -13.26 1.83
N GLY A 43 -5.18 -14.32 1.04
CA GLY A 43 -4.16 -15.35 1.29
C GLY A 43 -2.97 -15.31 0.34
N GLY A 44 -2.86 -14.30 -0.52
CA GLY A 44 -1.76 -14.15 -1.50
C GLY A 44 -1.80 -15.11 -2.70
N ASN A 45 -2.68 -16.10 -2.70
CA ASN A 45 -2.74 -17.12 -3.77
C ASN A 45 -3.57 -16.73 -5.01
N LYS A 46 -4.30 -15.61 -4.97
CA LYS A 46 -5.16 -15.13 -6.07
C LYS A 46 -4.93 -13.64 -6.28
N ALA A 47 -5.27 -13.08 -7.43
CA ALA A 47 -5.23 -11.64 -7.59
C ALA A 47 -6.27 -10.98 -6.66
N LEU A 48 -5.86 -9.93 -5.95
CA LEU A 48 -6.75 -9.02 -5.26
C LEU A 48 -7.27 -8.02 -6.29
N GLU A 49 -8.59 -8.00 -6.47
CA GLU A 49 -9.24 -7.02 -7.35
C GLU A 49 -9.50 -5.75 -6.56
N LEU A 50 -8.88 -4.64 -6.95
CA LEU A 50 -9.03 -3.34 -6.30
C LEU A 50 -9.70 -2.37 -7.27
N SER A 51 -10.66 -1.59 -6.79
CA SER A 51 -11.09 -0.42 -7.56
C SER A 51 -9.98 0.64 -7.59
N ARG A 52 -10.09 1.61 -8.50
CA ARG A 52 -9.19 2.77 -8.53
C ARG A 52 -9.15 3.49 -7.17
N ASP A 53 -10.32 3.76 -6.58
CA ASP A 53 -10.40 4.43 -5.28
C ASP A 53 -9.72 3.58 -4.19
N GLU A 54 -10.00 2.27 -4.14
CA GLU A 54 -9.36 1.35 -3.18
C GLU A 54 -7.83 1.34 -3.31
N LEU A 55 -7.33 1.43 -4.54
CA LEU A 55 -5.90 1.50 -4.84
C LEU A 55 -5.29 2.84 -4.39
N ASP A 56 -5.92 3.96 -4.70
CA ASP A 56 -5.46 5.30 -4.28
C ASP A 56 -5.44 5.42 -2.75
N TRP A 57 -6.44 4.88 -2.06
CA TRP A 57 -6.45 4.79 -0.59
C TRP A 57 -5.31 3.93 -0.04
N LEU A 58 -5.03 2.78 -0.67
CA LEU A 58 -3.93 1.91 -0.25
C LEU A 58 -2.57 2.59 -0.40
N VAL A 59 -2.34 3.26 -1.53
CA VAL A 59 -1.11 4.03 -1.77
C VAL A 59 -0.93 5.11 -0.71
N ALA A 60 -1.98 5.91 -0.43
CA ALA A 60 -1.92 6.97 0.57
C ALA A 60 -1.65 6.45 2.00
N VAL A 61 -2.21 5.29 2.36
CA VAL A 61 -1.98 4.68 3.68
C VAL A 61 -0.55 4.17 3.78
N LEU A 62 -0.07 3.46 2.77
CA LEU A 62 1.29 2.93 2.77
C LEU A 62 2.33 4.06 2.78
N ASP A 63 2.08 5.15 2.05
CA ASP A 63 2.89 6.37 2.11
C ASP A 63 2.96 6.92 3.55
N ALA A 64 1.80 7.12 4.18
CA ALA A 64 1.74 7.64 5.56
C ALA A 64 2.43 6.71 6.57
N VAL A 65 2.36 5.40 6.36
CA VAL A 65 3.02 4.41 7.22
C VAL A 65 4.53 4.42 6.98
N LEU A 66 4.99 4.47 5.73
CA LEU A 66 6.40 4.57 5.39
C LEU A 66 7.03 5.86 5.92
N HIS A 67 6.27 6.95 6.00
CA HIS A 67 6.68 8.22 6.59
C HIS A 67 6.47 8.32 8.12
N ASP A 68 5.88 7.31 8.78
CA ASP A 68 5.67 7.31 10.23
C ASP A 68 6.92 6.81 10.97
N PRO A 69 7.66 7.69 11.70
CA PRO A 69 8.88 7.31 12.41
C PRO A 69 8.66 6.33 13.56
N LYS A 70 7.40 6.11 13.99
CA LYS A 70 7.04 5.09 14.98
C LYS A 70 6.81 3.70 14.36
N GLY A 71 6.46 3.64 13.08
CA GLY A 71 6.09 2.42 12.37
C GLY A 71 7.28 1.70 11.75
N TYR A 72 8.10 2.46 11.01
CA TYR A 72 9.34 1.96 10.42
C TYR A 72 10.53 2.83 10.82
N PRO A 73 11.65 2.21 11.26
CA PRO A 73 12.86 2.94 11.62
C PRO A 73 13.64 3.48 10.41
N CYS A 74 13.17 3.24 9.18
CA CYS A 74 13.83 3.74 7.96
C CYS A 74 13.65 5.25 7.73
N VAL A 75 12.77 5.90 8.51
CA VAL A 75 12.65 7.37 8.58
C VAL A 75 13.21 7.84 9.93
N GLU A 76 14.52 8.05 9.99
CA GLU A 76 15.07 8.92 11.04
C GLU A 76 14.67 10.35 10.67
N HIS A 77 13.56 10.84 11.22
CA HIS A 77 13.08 12.20 10.98
C HIS A 77 14.06 13.21 11.62
N ARG A 78 15.12 13.57 10.89
CA ARG A 78 16.02 14.67 11.28
C ARG A 78 15.46 15.99 10.76
N PRO A 79 15.04 16.92 11.63
CA PRO A 79 14.43 18.19 11.21
C PRO A 79 15.40 19.15 10.47
N ARG A 80 16.66 18.73 10.19
CA ARG A 80 17.68 19.52 9.48
C ARG A 80 18.47 18.72 8.43
N SER A 81 18.09 17.47 8.15
CA SER A 81 18.81 16.61 7.20
C SER A 81 17.78 15.71 6.52
N LEU A 82 17.52 15.92 5.23
CA LEU A 82 16.65 15.08 4.41
C LEU A 82 17.44 13.85 3.91
N GLU A 83 18.22 13.23 4.80
CA GLU A 83 19.07 12.09 4.46
C GLU A 83 18.34 10.79 4.80
N TYR A 84 17.92 10.10 3.75
CA TYR A 84 17.29 8.80 3.77
C TYR A 84 18.29 7.76 4.29
N VAL A 85 18.02 7.11 5.41
CA VAL A 85 18.89 6.03 5.93
C VAL A 85 18.63 4.79 5.08
N PRO A 86 19.68 4.06 4.62
CA PRO A 86 19.48 2.87 3.80
C PRO A 86 18.59 1.84 4.50
N LEU A 87 17.64 1.24 3.77
CA LEU A 87 16.68 0.28 4.27
C LEU A 87 17.38 -1.00 4.79
N THR A 88 17.76 -1.03 6.06
CA THR A 88 18.31 -2.24 6.70
C THR A 88 17.23 -3.14 7.29
N ASP A 89 16.01 -2.63 7.47
CA ASP A 89 14.87 -3.41 7.96
C ASP A 89 14.11 -4.05 6.79
N GLU A 90 14.10 -5.37 6.74
CA GLU A 90 13.42 -6.17 5.72
C GLU A 90 11.92 -5.81 5.60
N ARG A 91 11.29 -5.35 6.69
CA ARG A 91 9.88 -4.94 6.69
C ARG A 91 9.70 -3.61 5.98
N CYS A 92 10.63 -2.66 6.14
CA CYS A 92 10.57 -1.40 5.40
C CYS A 92 10.81 -1.67 3.90
N VAL A 93 11.74 -2.57 3.55
CA VAL A 93 11.96 -2.96 2.14
C VAL A 93 10.70 -3.58 1.54
N ALA A 94 10.03 -4.48 2.27
CA ALA A 94 8.80 -5.12 1.81
C ALA A 94 7.67 -4.10 1.65
N CYS A 95 7.51 -3.17 2.60
CA CYS A 95 6.49 -2.13 2.53
C CYS A 95 6.74 -1.14 1.39
N GLN A 96 8.01 -0.74 1.18
CA GLN A 96 8.39 0.15 0.08
C GLN A 96 8.12 -0.52 -1.27
N ARG A 97 8.52 -1.78 -1.45
CA ARG A 97 8.24 -2.53 -2.69
C ARG A 97 6.76 -2.63 -2.98
N LEU A 98 5.96 -2.90 -1.95
CA LEU A 98 4.52 -2.94 -2.07
C LEU A 98 3.96 -1.58 -2.51
N TYR A 99 4.42 -0.49 -1.89
CA TYR A 99 4.03 0.87 -2.26
C TYR A 99 4.36 1.16 -3.73
N ASP A 100 5.61 0.96 -4.15
CA ASP A 100 6.08 1.23 -5.52
C ASP A 100 5.24 0.45 -6.55
N ARG A 101 4.88 -0.81 -6.25
CA ARG A 101 4.03 -1.65 -7.10
C ARG A 101 2.61 -1.11 -7.20
N LEU A 102 2.02 -0.67 -6.09
CA LEU A 102 0.65 -0.15 -6.08
C LEU A 102 0.55 1.22 -6.74
N GLU A 103 1.56 2.07 -6.56
CA GLU A 103 1.68 3.38 -7.22
C GLU A 103 1.77 3.21 -8.74
N GLN A 104 2.63 2.29 -9.21
CA GLN A 104 2.74 1.97 -10.63
C GLN A 104 1.41 1.50 -11.23
N GLU A 105 0.64 0.69 -10.50
CA GLU A 105 -0.69 0.29 -10.95
C GLU A 105 -1.70 1.44 -10.92
N SER A 106 -1.59 2.38 -9.98
CA SER A 106 -2.45 3.58 -9.94
C SER A 106 -2.19 4.47 -11.16
N ASP A 107 -0.91 4.74 -11.47
CA ASP A 107 -0.51 5.51 -12.66
C ASP A 107 -1.03 4.88 -13.96
N ARG A 108 -1.06 3.54 -14.05
CA ARG A 108 -1.59 2.82 -15.22
C ARG A 108 -3.11 2.98 -15.37
N LEU A 109 -3.83 3.19 -14.27
CA LEU A 109 -5.28 3.37 -14.27
C LEU A 109 -5.70 4.85 -14.37
N SER A 110 -4.76 5.78 -14.21
CA SER A 110 -4.97 7.22 -14.36
C SER A 110 -5.56 7.60 -15.72
#